data_AF-A0A367JV05-F1
#
_entry.id   AF-A0A367JV05-F1
#
_cell.length_a   1.000
_cell.length_b   1.000
_cell.length_c   1.000
_cell.angle_alpha   90.00
_cell.angle_beta   90.00
_cell.angle_gamma   90.00
#
_symmetry.space_group_name_H-M   'P 1'
#
loop_
_entity.id
_entity.type
_entity.pdbx_description
1 polymer ?
#
loop_
_entity_poly.entity_id
_entity_poly.type
_entity_poly.pdbx_seq_one_letter_code
_entity_poly.pdbx_strand_id
1 'polypeptide(L)'
;MALDLYDDVTIIELYTIAKNETEKHAGASKSQLNALATICSASEDHILKDELPANSKAFKYVNQGIDYHSKLKRKYEKIIFEDKDETTTPMEEPAEIKVIESVVQSLLTDEEITFIENFISKKNGKMSWKICWETGSRVGHFKRYGNGESLRVTYSRVRKN
;
A
#
# COMPACT_ATOMS: atom_id res chain seq x y z
N MET A 1 38.75 15.73 -0.74
CA MET A 1 38.01 14.95 -1.74
C MET A 1 36.71 14.54 -1.09
N ALA A 2 35.59 15.11 -1.53
CA ALA A 2 34.28 14.67 -1.06
C ALA A 2 34.01 13.31 -1.72
N LEU A 3 33.71 12.29 -0.91
CA LEU A 3 33.20 11.02 -1.43
C LEU A 3 31.87 11.32 -2.10
N ASP A 4 31.71 10.88 -3.34
CA ASP A 4 30.42 10.89 -4.02
C ASP A 4 29.44 10.03 -3.21
N LEU A 5 28.14 10.35 -3.24
CA LEU A 5 27.08 9.58 -2.57
C LEU A 5 27.14 8.09 -2.95
N TYR A 6 27.63 7.80 -4.16
CA TYR A 6 27.80 6.45 -4.70
C TYR A 6 29.05 5.70 -4.19
N ASP A 7 30.02 6.40 -3.58
CA ASP A 7 31.25 5.83 -3.04
C ASP A 7 31.22 5.69 -1.50
N ASP A 8 30.10 6.02 -0.85
CA ASP A 8 29.93 5.85 0.59
C ASP A 8 29.81 4.36 0.95
N VAL A 9 30.79 3.86 1.70
CA VAL A 9 30.88 2.47 2.14
C VAL A 9 29.62 2.03 2.89
N THR A 10 29.01 2.91 3.68
CA THR A 10 27.79 2.63 4.45
C THR A 10 26.59 2.43 3.52
N ILE A 11 26.47 3.26 2.48
CA ILE A 11 25.39 3.17 1.49
C ILE A 11 25.52 1.86 0.70
N ILE A 12 26.74 1.51 0.30
CA ILE A 12 27.03 0.26 -0.41
C ILE A 12 26.70 -0.96 0.48
N GLU A 13 27.09 -0.94 1.75
CA GLU A 13 26.78 -2.02 2.70
C GLU A 13 25.27 -2.17 2.92
N LEU A 14 24.54 -1.07 3.14
CA LEU A 14 23.08 -1.09 3.30
C LEU A 14 22.38 -1.65 2.06
N TYR A 15 22.81 -1.22 0.86
CA TYR A 15 22.27 -1.73 -0.39
C TYR A 15 22.54 -3.22 -0.55
N THR A 16 23.75 -3.67 -0.19
CA THR A 16 24.15 -5.09 -0.27
C THR A 16 23.31 -5.96 0.68
N ILE A 17 23.11 -5.50 1.92
CA ILE A 17 22.25 -6.20 2.89
C ILE A 17 20.81 -6.27 2.39
N ALA A 18 20.27 -5.13 1.93
CA ALA A 18 18.90 -5.06 1.41
C ALA A 18 18.71 -6.00 0.21
N LYS A 19 19.66 -5.99 -0.74
CA LYS A 19 19.67 -6.87 -1.91
C LYS A 19 19.70 -8.35 -1.51
N ASN A 20 20.59 -8.74 -0.60
CA ASN A 20 20.70 -10.13 -0.17
C ASN A 20 19.42 -10.62 0.52
N GLU A 21 18.80 -9.80 1.37
CA GLU A 21 17.54 -10.16 2.02
C GLU A 21 16.38 -10.23 1.02
N THR A 22 16.26 -9.28 0.08
CA THR A 22 15.22 -9.33 -0.94
C THR A 22 15.38 -10.52 -1.89
N GLU A 23 16.60 -10.84 -2.33
CA GLU A 23 16.89 -12.02 -3.16
C GLU A 23 16.54 -13.32 -2.43
N LYS A 24 16.86 -13.43 -1.13
CA LYS A 24 16.49 -14.59 -0.31
C LYS A 24 14.98 -14.74 -0.19
N HIS A 25 14.26 -13.64 0.06
CA HIS A 25 12.79 -13.64 0.11
C HIS A 25 12.17 -13.98 -1.25
N ALA A 26 12.72 -13.46 -2.35
CA ALA A 26 12.30 -13.79 -3.71
C ALA A 26 12.52 -15.28 -4.03
N GLY A 27 13.69 -15.82 -3.69
CA GLY A 27 14.01 -17.24 -3.85
C GLY A 27 13.06 -18.15 -3.08
N ALA A 28 12.79 -17.82 -1.80
CA ALA A 28 11.84 -18.58 -0.98
C ALA A 28 10.41 -18.52 -1.56
N SER A 29 9.96 -17.35 -2.01
CA SER A 29 8.64 -17.16 -2.61
C SER A 29 8.50 -17.93 -3.92
N LYS A 30 9.53 -17.93 -4.77
CA LYS A 30 9.58 -18.72 -6.00
C LYS A 30 9.54 -20.22 -5.73
N SER A 31 10.27 -20.69 -4.72
CA SER A 31 10.22 -22.09 -4.29
C SER A 31 8.81 -22.50 -3.83
N GLN A 32 8.11 -21.63 -3.11
CA GLN A 32 6.74 -21.88 -2.67
C GLN A 32 5.77 -21.93 -3.86
N LEU A 33 5.88 -21.01 -4.83
CA LEU A 33 5.08 -21.01 -6.04
C LEU A 33 5.28 -22.28 -6.88
N ASN A 34 6.54 -22.73 -7.02
CA ASN A 34 6.86 -24.00 -7.70
C ASN A 34 6.23 -25.20 -6.97
N ALA A 35 6.28 -25.24 -5.64
CA ALA A 35 5.66 -26.30 -4.86
C ALA A 35 4.13 -26.31 -5.05
N LEU A 36 3.48 -25.14 -5.07
CA LEU A 36 2.03 -25.03 -5.30
C LEU A 36 1.64 -25.48 -6.72
N ALA A 37 2.41 -25.13 -7.74
CA ALA A 37 2.19 -25.61 -9.11
C ALA A 37 2.34 -27.14 -9.23
N THR A 38 3.30 -27.70 -8.49
CA THR A 38 3.53 -29.16 -8.41
C THR A 38 2.35 -29.86 -7.73
N ILE A 39 1.87 -29.32 -6.60
CA ILE A 39 0.71 -29.87 -5.88
C ILE A 39 -0.53 -29.87 -6.78
N CYS A 40 -0.79 -28.77 -7.50
CA CYS A 40 -1.93 -28.72 -8.44
C CYS A 40 -1.83 -29.79 -9.52
N SER A 41 -0.63 -30.01 -10.08
CA SER A 41 -0.41 -31.06 -11.09
C SER A 41 -0.63 -32.46 -10.51
N ALA A 42 -0.06 -32.75 -9.33
CA ALA A 42 -0.22 -34.04 -8.67
C ALA A 42 -1.69 -34.31 -8.29
N SER A 43 -2.43 -33.28 -7.86
CA SER A 43 -3.85 -33.42 -7.56
C SER A 43 -4.69 -33.71 -8.80
N GLU A 44 -4.40 -33.08 -9.94
CA GLU A 44 -5.09 -33.38 -11.20
C GLU A 44 -4.87 -34.84 -11.61
N ASP A 45 -3.62 -35.32 -11.55
CA ASP A 45 -3.26 -36.70 -11.90
C ASP A 45 -3.91 -37.74 -10.97
N HIS A 46 -4.08 -37.42 -9.68
CA HIS A 46 -4.74 -38.31 -8.73
C HIS A 46 -6.25 -38.38 -8.98
N ILE A 47 -6.87 -37.24 -9.26
CA ILE A 47 -8.32 -37.16 -9.50
C ILE A 47 -8.70 -37.85 -10.81
N LEU A 48 -7.83 -37.81 -11.83
CA LEU A 48 -8.06 -38.49 -13.12
C LEU A 48 -7.97 -40.03 -13.04
N LYS A 49 -7.38 -40.59 -11.99
CA LYS A 49 -7.26 -42.05 -11.79
C LYS A 49 -8.52 -42.69 -11.21
N ASP A 50 -9.40 -41.91 -10.60
CA ASP A 50 -10.65 -42.40 -10.03
C ASP A 50 -11.73 -42.45 -11.12
N GLU A 51 -12.05 -43.67 -11.59
CA GLU A 51 -13.15 -43.90 -12.53
C GLU A 51 -14.50 -43.70 -11.82
N LEU A 52 -15.01 -42.47 -11.87
CA LEU A 52 -16.34 -42.14 -11.39
C LEU A 52 -17.38 -42.25 -12.52
N PRO A 53 -18.59 -42.77 -12.24
CA PRO A 53 -19.66 -42.77 -13.22
C PRO A 53 -20.01 -41.34 -13.61
N ALA A 54 -19.98 -41.05 -14.93
CA ALA A 54 -20.15 -39.71 -15.50
C ALA A 54 -21.43 -38.97 -15.07
N ASN A 55 -22.45 -39.71 -14.65
CA ASN A 55 -23.75 -39.18 -14.25
C ASN A 55 -23.83 -38.83 -12.75
N SER A 56 -22.77 -39.08 -11.98
CA SER A 56 -22.72 -38.82 -10.55
C SER A 56 -22.52 -37.33 -10.24
N LYS A 57 -23.13 -36.87 -9.15
CA LYS A 57 -22.83 -35.55 -8.58
C LYS A 57 -21.36 -35.43 -8.18
N ALA A 58 -20.73 -36.54 -7.79
CA ALA A 58 -19.29 -36.61 -7.49
C ALA A 58 -18.44 -36.31 -8.73
N PHE A 59 -18.82 -36.83 -9.90
CA PHE A 59 -18.13 -36.55 -11.18
C PHE A 59 -18.14 -35.05 -11.52
N LYS A 60 -19.26 -34.35 -11.26
CA LYS A 60 -19.34 -32.89 -11.43
C LYS A 60 -18.39 -32.14 -10.50
N TYR A 61 -18.34 -32.49 -9.22
CA TYR A 61 -17.44 -31.84 -8.26
C TYR A 61 -15.96 -32.13 -8.56
N VAL A 62 -15.66 -33.33 -9.02
CA VAL A 62 -14.32 -33.74 -9.46
C VAL A 62 -13.84 -32.92 -10.65
N ASN A 63 -14.65 -32.78 -11.69
CA ASN A 63 -14.31 -31.93 -12.83
C ASN A 63 -14.14 -30.45 -12.44
N GLN A 64 -14.98 -29.94 -11.54
CA GLN A 64 -14.82 -28.59 -11.00
C GLN A 64 -13.51 -28.43 -10.22
N GLY A 65 -13.09 -29.46 -9.48
CA GLY A 65 -11.81 -29.50 -8.79
C GLY A 65 -10.62 -29.46 -9.76
N ILE A 66 -10.66 -30.28 -10.81
CA ILE A 66 -9.64 -30.28 -11.88
C ILE A 66 -9.55 -28.89 -12.53
N ASP A 67 -10.69 -28.30 -12.91
CA ASP A 67 -10.73 -26.97 -13.52
C ASP A 67 -10.14 -25.89 -12.59
N TYR A 68 -10.40 -26.01 -11.28
CA TYR A 68 -9.88 -25.08 -10.29
C TYR A 68 -8.36 -25.21 -10.13
N HIS A 69 -7.85 -26.43 -9.98
CA HIS A 69 -6.41 -26.69 -9.88
C HIS A 69 -5.67 -26.25 -11.15
N SER A 70 -6.27 -26.44 -12.32
CA SER A 70 -5.67 -26.04 -13.59
C SER A 70 -5.55 -24.52 -13.71
N LYS A 71 -6.59 -23.78 -13.27
CA LYS A 71 -6.55 -22.31 -13.22
C LYS A 71 -5.50 -21.80 -12.23
N LEU A 72 -5.39 -22.43 -11.06
CA LEU A 72 -4.38 -22.05 -10.07
C LEU A 72 -2.96 -22.31 -10.57
N LYS A 73 -2.70 -23.47 -11.16
CA LYS A 73 -1.43 -23.81 -11.79
C LYS A 73 -1.00 -22.76 -12.79
N ARG A 74 -1.87 -22.43 -13.76
CA ARG A 74 -1.61 -21.38 -14.76
C ARG A 74 -1.29 -20.03 -14.12
N LYS A 75 -1.98 -19.67 -13.04
CA LYS A 75 -1.72 -18.42 -12.30
C LYS A 75 -0.33 -18.43 -11.67
N TYR A 76 0.07 -19.52 -11.01
CA TYR A 76 1.39 -19.63 -10.39
C TYR A 76 2.51 -19.63 -11.41
N GLU A 77 2.36 -20.41 -12.50
CA GLU A 77 3.30 -20.43 -13.61
C GLU A 77 3.50 -19.03 -14.21
N LYS A 78 2.40 -18.31 -14.47
CA LYS A 78 2.47 -16.93 -14.98
C LYS A 78 3.31 -16.01 -14.09
N ILE A 79 3.11 -16.05 -12.77
CA ILE A 79 3.89 -15.26 -11.81
C ILE A 79 5.37 -15.66 -11.84
N ILE A 80 5.69 -16.96 -11.97
CA ILE A 80 7.06 -17.45 -12.08
C ILE A 80 7.76 -16.98 -13.38
N PHE A 81 7.00 -16.83 -14.48
CA PHE A 81 7.52 -16.38 -15.76
C PHE A 81 7.65 -14.86 -15.87
N GLU A 82 6.72 -14.09 -15.28
CA GLU A 82 6.75 -12.61 -15.30
C GLU A 82 7.84 -12.02 -14.40
N ASP A 83 8.27 -12.73 -13.35
CA ASP A 83 9.39 -12.35 -12.47
C ASP A 83 10.79 -12.42 -13.14
N LYS A 84 10.84 -12.74 -14.44
CA LYS A 84 12.08 -12.72 -15.24
C LYS A 84 12.34 -11.41 -15.98
N ASP A 85 11.34 -10.54 -16.12
CA ASP A 85 11.55 -9.21 -16.68
C ASP A 85 11.94 -8.26 -15.53
N GLU A 86 13.25 -8.00 -15.44
CA GLU A 86 13.89 -7.05 -14.55
C GLU A 86 13.22 -5.67 -14.63
N THR A 87 12.27 -5.38 -13.74
CA THR A 87 11.86 -4.00 -13.45
C THR A 87 12.87 -3.38 -12.49
N THR A 88 14.13 -3.30 -12.89
CA THR A 88 15.06 -2.30 -12.36
C THR A 88 14.73 -0.98 -13.05
N THR A 89 13.72 -0.27 -12.55
CA THR A 89 13.70 1.18 -12.76
C THR A 89 14.99 1.73 -12.15
N PRO A 90 15.85 2.40 -12.94
CA PRO A 90 17.02 3.07 -12.40
C PRO A 90 16.58 4.00 -11.27
N MET A 91 17.32 3.99 -10.17
CA MET A 91 17.07 4.92 -9.08
C MET A 91 17.36 6.33 -9.58
N GLU A 92 16.32 7.14 -9.77
CA GLU A 92 16.46 8.54 -10.13
C GLU A 92 17.20 9.26 -9.00
N GLU A 93 18.09 10.19 -9.36
CA GLU A 93 18.72 11.06 -8.37
C GLU A 93 17.64 11.73 -7.53
N PRO A 94 17.75 11.70 -6.18
CA PRO A 94 16.80 12.41 -5.35
C PRO A 94 16.82 13.87 -5.79
N ALA A 95 15.66 14.40 -6.15
CA ALA A 95 15.53 15.80 -6.54
C ALA A 95 16.26 16.65 -5.50
N GLU A 96 17.11 17.57 -5.95
CA GLU A 96 17.83 18.49 -5.07
C GLU A 96 16.86 18.95 -3.98
N ILE A 97 17.24 18.69 -2.73
CA ILE A 97 16.53 19.24 -1.59
C ILE A 97 16.77 20.74 -1.71
N LYS A 98 15.93 21.43 -2.49
CA LYS A 98 15.66 22.84 -2.29
C LYS A 98 15.39 22.88 -0.81
N VAL A 99 16.26 23.54 -0.06
CA VAL A 99 16.00 23.85 1.34
C VAL A 99 14.61 24.46 1.30
N ILE A 100 13.61 23.67 1.64
CA ILE A 100 12.27 24.15 1.83
C ILE A 100 12.48 24.92 3.11
N GLU A 101 12.84 26.20 2.97
CA GLU A 101 12.85 27.20 4.03
C GLU A 101 11.70 26.83 4.92
N SER A 102 12.04 26.31 6.10
CA SER A 102 11.16 25.58 7.00
C SER A 102 9.69 25.82 6.64
N VAL A 103 9.10 24.97 5.80
CA VAL A 103 7.65 24.96 5.62
C VAL A 103 7.11 24.28 6.87
N VAL A 104 7.30 24.95 8.00
CA VAL A 104 6.26 25.10 9.00
C VAL A 104 5.15 25.84 8.27
N GLN A 105 4.48 25.15 7.34
CA GLN A 105 3.12 25.49 6.99
C GLN A 105 2.41 25.39 8.33
N SER A 106 2.09 26.56 8.91
CA SER A 106 1.30 26.62 10.11
C SER A 106 0.11 25.70 9.88
N LEU A 107 -0.06 24.73 10.77
CA LEU A 107 -1.05 23.67 10.62
C LEU A 107 -2.45 24.26 10.40
N LEU A 108 -2.69 25.46 10.93
CA LEU A 108 -3.81 26.35 10.63
C LEU A 108 -3.28 27.75 10.36
N THR A 109 -3.99 28.55 9.56
CA THR A 109 -3.77 30.01 9.49
C THR A 109 -4.48 30.72 10.63
N ASP A 110 -4.05 31.92 11.00
CA ASP A 110 -4.69 32.71 12.07
C ASP A 110 -6.17 33.03 11.76
N GLU A 111 -6.50 33.17 10.46
CA GLU A 111 -7.87 33.34 9.99
C GLU A 111 -8.73 32.08 10.21
N GLU A 112 -8.16 30.89 10.02
CA GLU A 112 -8.84 29.62 10.28
C GLU A 112 -9.08 29.42 11.79
N ILE A 113 -8.10 29.78 12.63
CA ILE A 113 -8.20 29.69 14.09
C ILE A 113 -9.29 30.63 14.60
N THR A 114 -9.26 31.91 14.20
CA THR A 114 -10.26 32.90 14.61
C THR A 114 -11.67 32.53 14.15
N PHE A 115 -11.82 31.94 12.97
CA PHE A 115 -13.11 31.41 12.52
C PHE A 115 -13.61 30.29 13.44
N ILE A 116 -12.75 29.32 13.78
CA ILE A 116 -13.10 28.19 14.66
C ILE A 116 -13.49 28.70 16.05
N GLU A 117 -12.73 29.63 16.62
CA GLU A 117 -13.01 30.21 17.94
C GLU A 117 -14.32 31.00 17.97
N ASN A 118 -14.59 31.78 16.93
CA ASN A 118 -15.88 32.45 16.75
C ASN A 118 -17.04 31.46 16.59
N PHE A 119 -16.79 30.30 15.97
CA PHE A 119 -17.79 29.25 15.83
C PHE A 119 -18.05 28.54 17.17
N ILE A 120 -17.01 28.33 17.98
CA ILE A 120 -17.10 27.77 19.33
C ILE A 120 -17.88 28.72 20.25
N SER A 121 -17.54 30.00 20.27
CA SER A 121 -18.17 31.00 21.16
C SER A 121 -19.64 31.24 20.84
N LYS A 122 -20.08 31.04 19.59
CA LYS A 122 -21.48 31.15 19.18
C LYS A 122 -22.34 29.93 19.53
N LYS A 123 -21.75 28.80 19.91
CA LYS A 123 -22.47 27.55 20.19
C LYS A 123 -22.33 27.14 21.65
N ASN A 124 -23.44 27.13 22.37
CA ASN A 124 -23.50 26.53 23.70
C ASN A 124 -23.52 24.99 23.57
N GLY A 125 -22.43 24.33 23.94
CA GLY A 125 -22.34 22.86 24.03
C GLY A 125 -21.24 22.24 23.15
N LYS A 126 -21.33 20.91 22.96
CA LYS A 126 -20.36 20.18 22.14
C LYS A 126 -20.45 20.63 20.68
N MET A 127 -19.34 21.16 20.16
CA MET A 127 -19.21 21.59 18.78
C MET A 127 -19.28 20.41 17.81
N SER A 128 -20.04 20.56 16.73
CA SER A 128 -20.00 19.63 15.60
C SER A 128 -18.96 20.10 14.58
N TRP A 129 -17.84 19.36 14.52
CA TRP A 129 -16.75 19.62 13.57
C TRP A 129 -17.17 19.52 12.11
N LYS A 130 -18.16 18.66 11.82
CA LYS A 130 -18.76 18.54 10.49
C LYS A 130 -19.42 19.86 10.07
N ILE A 131 -20.26 20.43 10.93
CA ILE A 131 -20.99 21.67 10.63
C ILE A 131 -20.03 22.86 10.54
N CYS A 132 -19.03 22.93 11.42
CA CYS A 132 -18.00 23.97 11.35
C CYS A 132 -17.23 23.91 10.02
N TRP A 133 -16.79 22.72 9.63
CA TRP A 133 -16.07 22.53 8.37
C TRP A 133 -16.93 22.86 7.15
N GLU A 134 -18.20 22.41 7.11
CA GLU A 134 -19.12 22.75 6.01
C GLU A 134 -19.34 24.27 5.91
N THR A 135 -19.51 24.94 7.05
CA THR A 135 -19.72 26.40 7.10
C THR A 135 -18.47 27.15 6.64
N GLY A 136 -17.29 26.80 7.18
CA GLY A 136 -16.04 27.45 6.79
C GLY A 136 -15.57 27.11 5.37
N SER A 137 -15.91 25.92 4.85
CA SER A 137 -15.66 25.55 3.45
C SER A 137 -16.52 26.38 2.50
N ARG A 138 -17.80 26.61 2.82
CA ARG A 138 -18.70 27.47 2.03
C ARG A 138 -18.25 28.93 1.99
N VAL A 139 -17.69 29.43 3.09
CA VAL A 139 -17.14 30.80 3.18
C VAL A 139 -15.73 30.89 2.56
N GLY A 140 -15.13 29.75 2.20
CA GLY A 140 -13.82 29.69 1.54
C GLY A 140 -12.62 29.70 2.48
N HIS A 141 -12.84 29.61 3.80
CA HIS A 141 -11.77 29.52 4.80
C HIS A 141 -11.08 28.15 4.80
N PHE A 142 -11.82 27.07 4.55
CA PHE A 142 -11.26 25.71 4.60
C PHE A 142 -11.10 25.10 3.20
N LYS A 143 -9.97 25.39 2.55
CA LYS A 143 -9.63 24.80 1.24
C LYS A 143 -8.74 23.55 1.34
N ARG A 144 -8.05 23.38 2.47
CA ARG A 144 -6.99 22.37 2.65
C ARG A 144 -7.50 21.06 3.28
N TYR A 145 -8.69 21.07 3.87
CA TYR A 145 -9.22 19.93 4.65
C TYR A 145 -10.31 19.20 3.87
N GLY A 146 -10.19 17.88 3.74
CA GLY A 146 -11.18 17.04 3.06
C GLY A 146 -12.43 16.70 3.88
N ASN A 147 -12.36 16.83 5.21
CA ASN A 147 -13.50 16.60 6.11
C ASN A 147 -13.31 17.31 7.47
N GLY A 148 -14.40 17.40 8.23
CA GLY A 148 -14.38 18.03 9.56
C GLY A 148 -13.53 17.29 10.60
N GLU A 149 -13.27 16.00 10.42
CA GLU A 149 -12.42 15.23 11.34
C GLU A 149 -10.94 15.62 11.18
N SER A 150 -10.52 15.87 9.95
CA SER A 150 -9.18 16.38 9.63
C SER A 150 -8.96 17.76 10.26
N LEU A 151 -9.97 18.62 10.21
CA LEU A 151 -9.95 19.93 10.85
C LEU A 151 -9.84 19.81 12.38
N ARG A 152 -10.61 18.89 12.99
CA ARG A 152 -10.57 18.61 14.43
C ARG A 152 -9.18 18.19 14.90
N VAL A 153 -8.58 17.22 14.21
CA VAL A 153 -7.26 16.68 14.55
C VAL A 153 -6.20 17.77 14.43
N THR A 154 -6.27 18.58 13.37
CA THR A 154 -5.31 19.67 13.13
C THR A 154 -5.42 20.76 14.18
N TYR A 155 -6.63 21.21 14.51
CA TYR A 155 -6.87 22.17 15.59
C TYR A 155 -6.42 21.65 16.95
N SER A 156 -6.67 20.37 17.23
CA SER A 156 -6.25 19.74 18.49
C SER A 156 -4.73 19.67 18.65
N ARG A 157 -3.98 19.62 17.55
CA ARG A 157 -2.50 19.68 17.56
C ARG A 157 -2.01 21.09 17.81
N VAL A 158 -2.61 22.09 17.16
CA VAL A 158 -2.25 23.50 17.34
C VAL A 158 -2.51 23.97 18.77
N ARG A 159 -3.63 23.58 19.38
CA ARG A 159 -3.98 23.99 20.75
C ARG A 159 -3.16 23.29 21.86
N LYS A 160 -2.51 22.16 21.56
CA LYS A 160 -1.70 21.40 22.53
C LYS A 160 -0.25 21.90 22.62
N ASN A 161 0.20 22.61 21.60
CA ASN A 161 1.46 23.35 21.61
C ASN A 161 1.22 24.75 22.19
#